data_AF-B7TIZ9-F1
#
_entry.id   AF-B7TIZ9-F1
#
_cell.length_a   1.000
_cell.length_b   1.000
_cell.length_c   1.000
_cell.angle_alpha   90.00
_cell.angle_beta   90.00
_cell.angle_gamma   90.00
#
_symmetry.space_group_name_H-M   'P 1'
#
loop_
_entity.id
_entity.type
_entity.pdbx_description
1 polymer ?
#
loop_
_entity_poly.entity_id
_entity_poly.type
_entity_poly.pdbx_seq_one_letter_code
_entity_poly.pdbx_strand_id
1 'polypeptide(L)'
;YDRESQKGCNFSRAMLKDAIFKSCDLSMADFRNSSALGIEIRHCRAQGADFRGASFMNMITTRTWFCSAYITNTNLSYANFSKVVLEKCELWENRWIGAQVLGATFSGSDLSGGEFSTLDWRAANFTHCDLTNSELGDLDIRGVDLQGVKLDNYQAS
;
A
#
# COMPACT_ATOMS: atom_id res chain seq x y z
N TYR A 1 -1.54 13.64 -13.52
CA TYR A 1 -0.47 13.18 -14.42
C TYR A 1 -0.49 14.01 -15.69
N ASP A 2 0.63 14.61 -16.05
CA ASP A 2 0.79 15.34 -17.31
C ASP A 2 1.34 14.38 -18.37
N ARG A 3 0.54 14.13 -19.42
CA ARG A 3 0.90 13.14 -20.45
C ARG A 3 1.98 13.63 -21.41
N GLU A 4 2.11 14.94 -21.61
CA GLU A 4 3.07 15.51 -22.55
C GLU A 4 4.49 15.48 -21.98
N SER A 5 4.61 15.86 -20.71
CA SER A 5 5.87 15.87 -19.96
C SER A 5 6.16 14.56 -19.22
N GLN A 6 5.21 13.62 -19.21
CA GLN A 6 5.26 12.34 -18.46
C GLN A 6 5.56 12.53 -16.97
N LYS A 7 5.09 13.63 -16.38
CA LYS A 7 5.33 13.97 -14.98
C LYS A 7 4.08 13.74 -14.13
N GLY A 8 4.25 13.09 -12.99
CA GLY A 8 3.24 13.04 -11.95
C GLY A 8 3.16 14.33 -11.15
N CYS A 9 2.11 14.45 -10.36
CA CYS A 9 1.96 15.55 -9.41
C CYS A 9 3.03 15.45 -8.30
N ASN A 10 3.49 16.60 -7.79
CA ASN A 10 4.44 16.63 -6.68
C ASN A 10 3.73 16.98 -5.38
N PHE A 11 3.62 16.00 -4.49
CA PHE A 11 3.15 16.12 -3.11
C PHE A 11 4.25 15.83 -2.09
N SER A 12 5.52 15.85 -2.51
CA SER A 12 6.64 15.56 -1.60
C SER A 12 6.63 16.56 -0.45
N ARG A 13 6.78 16.06 0.78
CA ARG A 13 6.74 16.85 2.03
C ARG A 13 5.42 17.60 2.27
N ALA A 14 4.37 17.33 1.50
CA ALA A 14 3.07 17.96 1.68
C ALA A 14 2.38 17.48 2.97
N MET A 15 1.50 18.33 3.51
CA MET A 15 0.52 17.93 4.50
C MET A 15 -0.75 17.49 3.77
N LEU A 16 -1.00 16.19 3.77
CA LEU A 16 -2.11 15.50 3.12
C LEU A 16 -3.03 14.82 4.14
N LYS A 17 -3.01 15.31 5.39
CA LYS A 17 -3.88 14.78 6.43
C LYS A 17 -5.34 14.88 5.96
N ASP A 18 -6.05 13.75 5.97
CA ASP A 18 -7.44 13.62 5.54
C ASP A 18 -7.70 14.10 4.08
N ALA A 19 -6.66 14.17 3.25
CA ALA A 19 -6.79 14.55 1.84
C ALA A 19 -7.47 13.42 1.05
N ILE A 20 -8.33 13.78 0.09
CA ILE A 20 -9.13 12.83 -0.69
C ILE A 20 -8.76 12.93 -2.18
N PHE A 21 -8.32 11.82 -2.73
CA PHE A 21 -8.12 11.60 -4.16
C PHE A 21 -9.09 10.51 -4.62
N LYS A 22 -10.08 10.89 -5.44
CA LYS A 22 -11.06 9.94 -6.00
C LYS A 22 -11.01 9.99 -7.52
N SER A 23 -10.91 8.82 -8.15
CA SER A 23 -10.91 8.72 -9.62
C SER A 23 -9.85 9.59 -10.31
N CYS A 24 -8.70 9.79 -9.65
CA CYS A 24 -7.61 10.63 -10.12
C CYS A 24 -6.56 9.81 -10.90
N ASP A 25 -5.88 10.47 -11.84
CA ASP A 25 -4.63 9.97 -12.42
C ASP A 25 -3.42 10.54 -11.65
N LEU A 26 -2.97 9.75 -10.68
CA LEU A 26 -1.81 9.93 -9.81
C LEU A 26 -0.59 9.15 -10.31
N SER A 27 -0.56 8.74 -11.59
CA SER A 27 0.60 8.05 -12.15
C SER A 27 1.86 8.88 -11.94
N MET A 28 2.95 8.24 -11.53
CA MET A 28 4.24 8.85 -11.25
C MET A 28 4.21 9.98 -10.19
N ALA A 29 3.15 10.07 -9.39
CA ALA A 29 3.05 11.11 -8.37
C ALA A 29 4.09 10.90 -7.27
N ASP A 30 4.65 12.00 -6.78
CA ASP A 30 5.66 12.01 -5.72
C ASP A 30 4.99 12.32 -4.38
N PHE A 31 4.85 11.33 -3.51
CA PHE A 31 4.36 11.46 -2.13
C PHE A 31 5.49 11.40 -1.10
N ARG A 32 6.76 11.49 -1.52
CA ARG A 32 7.88 11.25 -0.61
C ARG A 32 7.87 12.21 0.57
N ASN A 33 8.04 11.65 1.76
CA ASN A 33 8.09 12.41 3.02
C ASN A 33 6.82 13.23 3.33
N SER A 34 5.67 12.95 2.70
CA SER A 34 4.42 13.62 3.04
C SER A 34 3.85 13.16 4.39
N SER A 35 3.09 14.02 5.07
CA SER A 35 2.22 13.61 6.19
C SER A 35 0.85 13.26 5.64
N ALA A 36 0.50 11.98 5.62
CA ALA A 36 -0.65 11.43 4.91
C ALA A 36 -1.59 10.61 5.83
N LEU A 37 -1.60 10.93 7.14
CA LEU A 37 -2.55 10.34 8.08
C LEU A 37 -3.99 10.60 7.61
N GLY A 38 -4.79 9.53 7.47
CA GLY A 38 -6.18 9.61 7.05
C GLY A 38 -6.37 9.87 5.55
N ILE A 39 -5.31 9.80 4.74
CA ILE A 39 -5.43 10.01 3.29
C ILE A 39 -6.38 8.98 2.67
N GLU A 40 -7.16 9.42 1.69
CA GLU A 40 -7.98 8.56 0.85
C GLU A 40 -7.51 8.60 -0.60
N ILE A 41 -7.18 7.44 -1.16
CA ILE A 41 -6.85 7.25 -2.58
C ILE A 41 -7.76 6.14 -3.11
N ARG A 42 -8.89 6.53 -3.72
CA ARG A 42 -9.94 5.60 -4.13
C ARG A 42 -10.13 5.60 -5.64
N HIS A 43 -10.23 4.42 -6.25
CA HIS A 43 -10.49 4.28 -7.70
C HIS A 43 -9.46 5.02 -8.58
N CYS A 44 -8.21 5.14 -8.13
CA CYS A 44 -7.19 5.94 -8.81
C CYS A 44 -6.28 5.08 -9.70
N ARG A 45 -5.58 5.74 -10.61
CA ARG A 45 -4.34 5.20 -11.19
C ARG A 45 -3.17 5.83 -10.45
N ALA A 46 -2.41 5.04 -9.69
CA ALA A 46 -1.23 5.48 -8.96
C ALA A 46 0.01 4.66 -9.36
N GLN A 47 0.06 4.27 -10.64
CA GLN A 47 1.15 3.47 -11.17
C GLN A 47 2.47 4.24 -11.09
N GLY A 48 3.50 3.60 -10.54
CA GLY A 48 4.81 4.23 -10.35
C GLY A 48 4.84 5.39 -9.36
N ALA A 49 3.78 5.61 -8.56
CA ALA A 49 3.80 6.63 -7.51
C ALA A 49 4.83 6.28 -6.41
N ASP A 50 5.44 7.29 -5.81
CA ASP A 50 6.52 7.12 -4.83
C ASP A 50 6.09 7.60 -3.43
N PHE A 51 5.86 6.64 -2.52
CA PHE A 51 5.44 6.88 -1.14
C PHE A 51 6.58 6.79 -0.14
N ARG A 52 7.85 6.69 -0.58
CA ARG A 52 8.98 6.51 0.35
C ARG A 52 9.06 7.64 1.38
N GLY A 53 9.09 7.26 2.65
CA GLY A 53 9.12 8.20 3.77
C GLY A 53 7.79 8.92 4.04
N ALA A 54 6.73 8.67 3.28
CA ALA A 54 5.40 9.14 3.64
C ALA A 54 4.99 8.55 4.99
N SER A 55 4.44 9.39 5.86
CA SER A 55 3.96 8.96 7.18
C SER A 55 2.44 8.90 7.18
N PHE A 56 1.90 7.71 7.48
CA PHE A 56 0.47 7.47 7.71
C PHE A 56 0.16 7.33 9.20
N MET A 57 1.15 7.64 10.05
CA MET A 57 1.16 7.37 11.47
C MET A 57 0.78 8.61 12.28
N ASN A 58 0.06 8.39 13.39
CA ASN A 58 -0.12 9.34 14.46
C ASN A 58 0.34 8.75 15.79
N MET A 59 1.18 9.49 16.51
CA MET A 59 1.65 9.10 17.84
C MET A 59 0.61 9.47 18.90
N ILE A 60 0.11 8.48 19.64
CA ILE A 60 -0.69 8.69 20.85
C ILE A 60 0.23 8.95 22.04
N THR A 61 1.31 8.17 22.14
CA THR A 61 2.37 8.33 23.14
C THR A 61 3.74 8.09 22.48
N THR A 62 4.83 8.24 23.24
CA THR A 62 6.19 7.90 22.76
C THR A 62 6.38 6.43 22.39
N ARG A 63 5.45 5.53 22.79
CA ARG A 63 5.53 4.09 22.54
C ARG A 63 4.26 3.52 21.88
N THR A 64 3.29 4.35 21.55
CA THR A 64 2.02 3.92 20.99
C THR A 64 1.63 4.83 19.84
N TRP A 65 1.32 4.22 18.72
CA TRP A 65 0.86 4.90 17.53
C TRP A 65 -0.33 4.15 16.92
N PHE A 66 -0.97 4.79 15.96
CA PHE A 66 -1.86 4.13 15.01
C PHE A 66 -1.56 4.66 13.61
N CYS A 67 -1.89 3.87 12.59
CA CYS A 67 -1.90 4.35 11.21
C CYS A 67 -3.34 4.51 10.75
N SER A 68 -3.54 5.39 9.77
CA SER A 68 -4.82 5.52 9.07
C SER A 68 -4.55 5.90 7.62
N ALA A 69 -5.04 5.08 6.70
CA ALA A 69 -5.02 5.31 5.26
C ALA A 69 -6.09 4.44 4.60
N TYR A 70 -6.70 4.98 3.55
CA TYR A 70 -7.71 4.31 2.73
C TYR A 70 -7.26 4.35 1.28
N ILE A 71 -6.45 3.37 0.86
CA ILE A 71 -6.00 3.25 -0.52
C ILE A 71 -6.75 2.06 -1.08
N THR A 72 -7.80 2.26 -1.86
CA THR A 72 -8.66 1.14 -2.29
C THR A 72 -9.02 1.25 -3.74
N ASN A 73 -9.30 0.12 -4.39
CA ASN A 73 -9.67 0.09 -5.80
C ASN A 73 -8.65 0.81 -6.71
N THR A 74 -7.38 0.83 -6.35
CA THR A 74 -6.36 1.65 -6.98
C THR A 74 -5.30 0.79 -7.66
N ASN A 75 -4.90 1.21 -8.85
CA ASN A 75 -3.78 0.59 -9.53
C ASN A 75 -2.46 1.15 -8.98
N LEU A 76 -1.82 0.38 -8.10
CA LEU A 76 -0.52 0.65 -7.46
C LEU A 76 0.63 -0.08 -8.15
N SER A 77 0.46 -0.56 -9.38
CA SER A 77 1.52 -1.28 -10.08
C SER A 77 2.79 -0.42 -10.15
N TYR A 78 3.94 -1.03 -9.82
CA TYR A 78 5.25 -0.36 -9.76
C TYR A 78 5.37 0.80 -8.76
N ALA A 79 4.38 1.03 -7.91
CA ALA A 79 4.47 2.05 -6.86
C ALA A 79 5.54 1.67 -5.82
N ASN A 80 6.14 2.67 -5.20
CA ASN A 80 7.21 2.48 -4.23
C ASN A 80 6.73 2.75 -2.81
N PHE A 81 6.60 1.67 -2.04
CA PHE A 81 6.26 1.67 -0.61
C PHE A 81 7.43 1.22 0.26
N SER A 82 8.67 1.26 -0.25
CA SER A 82 9.84 0.79 0.51
C SER A 82 9.95 1.52 1.85
N LYS A 83 10.03 0.75 2.94
CA LYS A 83 10.10 1.21 4.34
C LYS A 83 8.88 2.01 4.82
N VAL A 84 7.74 1.92 4.13
CA VAL A 84 6.50 2.55 4.55
C VAL A 84 5.80 1.71 5.63
N VAL A 85 5.20 2.38 6.61
CA VAL A 85 4.39 1.77 7.67
C VAL A 85 2.91 2.05 7.37
N LEU A 86 2.18 1.00 7.03
CA LEU A 86 0.73 1.00 6.76
C LEU A 86 0.08 -0.13 7.56
N GLU A 87 0.17 -0.05 8.89
CA GLU A 87 -0.39 -1.07 9.78
C GLU A 87 -1.88 -0.82 10.02
N LYS A 88 -2.71 -1.86 9.96
CA LYS A 88 -4.16 -1.78 10.21
C LYS A 88 -4.88 -0.71 9.37
N CYS A 89 -4.49 -0.59 8.10
CA CYS A 89 -5.06 0.31 7.11
C CYS A 89 -6.00 -0.43 6.15
N GLU A 90 -6.81 0.32 5.40
CA GLU A 90 -7.70 -0.22 4.37
C GLU A 90 -7.00 -0.16 3.01
N LEU A 91 -6.58 -1.32 2.51
CA LEU A 91 -5.77 -1.49 1.30
C LEU A 91 -6.38 -2.51 0.31
N TRP A 92 -7.69 -2.75 0.40
CA TRP A 92 -8.42 -3.76 -0.37
C TRP A 92 -8.63 -3.36 -1.84
N GLU A 93 -8.81 -4.39 -2.68
CA GLU A 93 -9.06 -4.29 -4.14
C GLU A 93 -8.01 -3.47 -4.90
N ASN A 94 -6.75 -3.52 -4.48
CA ASN A 94 -5.66 -2.84 -5.18
C ASN A 94 -4.87 -3.78 -6.08
N ARG A 95 -4.29 -3.21 -7.15
CA ARG A 95 -3.32 -3.91 -7.99
C ARG A 95 -1.89 -3.53 -7.60
N TRP A 96 -1.12 -4.51 -7.12
CA TRP A 96 0.22 -4.34 -6.55
C TRP A 96 1.35 -4.88 -7.45
N ILE A 97 1.06 -5.15 -8.72
CA ILE A 97 2.02 -5.82 -9.62
C ILE A 97 3.33 -5.03 -9.73
N GLY A 98 4.43 -5.69 -9.38
CA GLY A 98 5.77 -5.10 -9.39
C GLY A 98 5.97 -3.94 -8.41
N ALA A 99 5.07 -3.75 -7.44
CA ALA A 99 5.25 -2.73 -6.40
C ALA A 99 6.51 -3.03 -5.55
N GLN A 100 7.22 -1.97 -5.17
CA GLN A 100 8.42 -2.09 -4.35
C GLN A 100 8.05 -1.94 -2.87
N VAL A 101 8.19 -3.01 -2.11
CA VAL A 101 7.76 -3.06 -0.71
C VAL A 101 8.90 -3.35 0.28
N LEU A 102 10.16 -3.19 -0.13
CA LEU A 102 11.31 -3.53 0.72
C LEU A 102 11.31 -2.80 2.06
N GLY A 103 11.23 -3.56 3.14
CA GLY A 103 11.17 -3.09 4.53
C GLY A 103 9.83 -2.46 4.92
N ALA A 104 8.80 -2.56 4.09
CA ALA A 104 7.46 -2.08 4.43
C ALA A 104 6.80 -2.97 5.49
N THR A 105 5.82 -2.42 6.20
CA THR A 105 4.91 -3.21 7.04
C THR A 105 3.47 -2.88 6.68
N PHE A 106 2.71 -3.92 6.39
CA PHE A 106 1.28 -3.88 6.18
C PHE A 106 0.53 -4.58 7.32
N SER A 107 1.23 -4.90 8.43
CA SER A 107 0.72 -5.76 9.49
C SER A 107 -0.71 -5.39 9.93
N GLY A 108 -1.62 -6.36 9.92
CA GLY A 108 -3.00 -6.18 10.33
C GLY A 108 -3.89 -5.39 9.35
N SER A 109 -3.38 -5.01 8.18
CA SER A 109 -4.16 -4.29 7.16
C SER A 109 -5.08 -5.23 6.39
N ASP A 110 -6.15 -4.64 5.86
CA ASP A 110 -7.02 -5.31 4.92
C ASP A 110 -6.43 -5.16 3.51
N LEU A 111 -5.95 -6.26 2.95
CA LEU A 111 -5.39 -6.37 1.59
C LEU A 111 -6.28 -7.27 0.70
N SER A 112 -7.51 -7.55 1.13
CA SER A 112 -8.42 -8.48 0.46
C SER A 112 -8.78 -8.01 -0.96
N GLY A 113 -9.07 -8.96 -1.86
CA GLY A 113 -9.35 -8.66 -3.26
C GLY A 113 -8.15 -8.11 -4.05
N GLY A 114 -6.94 -8.15 -3.49
CA GLY A 114 -5.76 -7.56 -4.12
C GLY A 114 -5.13 -8.44 -5.19
N GLU A 115 -4.46 -7.83 -6.16
CA GLU A 115 -3.66 -8.52 -7.18
C GLU A 115 -2.16 -8.33 -6.91
N PHE A 116 -1.46 -9.40 -6.54
CA PHE A 116 -0.07 -9.36 -6.07
C PHE A 116 0.89 -10.13 -6.98
N SER A 117 0.57 -10.30 -8.26
CA SER A 117 1.47 -10.96 -9.21
C SER A 117 2.86 -10.31 -9.16
N THR A 118 3.90 -11.15 -9.10
CA THR A 118 5.31 -10.74 -9.03
C THR A 118 5.71 -9.86 -7.81
N LEU A 119 4.90 -9.83 -6.74
CA LEU A 119 5.29 -9.17 -5.49
C LEU A 119 6.36 -9.99 -4.77
N ASP A 120 7.40 -9.34 -4.27
CA ASP A 120 8.34 -9.98 -3.35
C ASP A 120 7.75 -10.03 -1.93
N TRP A 121 7.06 -11.12 -1.62
CA TRP A 121 6.42 -11.34 -0.33
C TRP A 121 7.38 -11.40 0.86
N ARG A 122 8.68 -11.67 0.62
CA ARG A 122 9.70 -11.70 1.69
C ARG A 122 10.22 -10.31 2.04
N ALA A 123 9.92 -9.32 1.20
CA ALA A 123 10.45 -7.98 1.35
C ALA A 123 9.69 -7.13 2.38
N ALA A 124 8.50 -7.55 2.83
CA ALA A 124 7.65 -6.80 3.76
C ALA A 124 7.00 -7.69 4.82
N ASN A 125 6.48 -7.06 5.87
CA ASN A 125 5.67 -7.73 6.88
C ASN A 125 4.18 -7.73 6.49
N PHE A 126 3.60 -8.92 6.31
CA PHE A 126 2.18 -9.14 6.01
C PHE A 126 1.43 -9.86 7.14
N THR A 127 2.05 -10.06 8.30
CA THR A 127 1.39 -10.73 9.43
C THR A 127 0.06 -10.07 9.79
N HIS A 128 -0.91 -10.89 10.21
CA HIS A 128 -2.26 -10.47 10.57
C HIS A 128 -3.08 -9.80 9.44
N CYS A 129 -2.59 -9.77 8.20
CA CYS A 129 -3.34 -9.17 7.10
C CYS A 129 -4.54 -10.02 6.71
N ASP A 130 -5.55 -9.36 6.14
CA ASP A 130 -6.58 -10.04 5.37
C ASP A 130 -6.15 -10.13 3.92
N LEU A 131 -5.93 -11.34 3.39
CA LEU A 131 -5.59 -11.60 1.99
C LEU A 131 -6.66 -12.43 1.29
N THR A 132 -7.85 -12.55 1.87
CA THR A 132 -8.97 -13.26 1.23
C THR A 132 -9.32 -12.64 -0.13
N ASN A 133 -9.89 -13.45 -1.03
CA ASN A 133 -10.27 -13.05 -2.38
C ASN A 133 -9.12 -12.49 -3.27
N SER A 134 -7.86 -12.70 -2.89
CA SER A 134 -6.70 -12.09 -3.56
C SER A 134 -5.98 -13.04 -4.52
N GLU A 135 -5.38 -12.49 -5.57
CA GLU A 135 -4.45 -13.21 -6.44
C GLU A 135 -3.02 -13.08 -5.91
N LEU A 136 -2.50 -14.14 -5.29
CA LEU A 136 -1.24 -14.06 -4.53
C LEU A 136 0.04 -14.24 -5.37
N GLY A 137 -0.09 -14.64 -6.63
CA GLY A 137 1.05 -14.85 -7.53
C GLY A 137 2.07 -15.85 -6.97
N ASP A 138 3.32 -15.45 -6.90
CA ASP A 138 4.47 -16.29 -6.52
C ASP A 138 4.66 -16.43 -4.99
N LEU A 139 3.58 -16.33 -4.20
CA LEU A 139 3.67 -16.49 -2.74
C LEU A 139 4.16 -17.90 -2.38
N ASP A 140 5.38 -17.99 -1.86
CA ASP A 140 5.90 -19.22 -1.26
C ASP A 140 5.56 -19.26 0.24
N ILE A 141 4.48 -19.94 0.58
CA ILE A 141 3.96 -20.07 1.96
C ILE A 141 4.97 -20.65 2.95
N ARG A 142 6.05 -21.29 2.49
CA ARG A 142 7.12 -21.84 3.34
C ARG A 142 8.20 -20.80 3.67
N GLY A 143 8.26 -19.73 2.90
CA GLY A 143 9.32 -18.71 2.97
C GLY A 143 8.86 -17.36 3.50
N VAL A 144 7.59 -17.23 3.88
CA VAL A 144 6.96 -15.98 4.33
C VAL A 144 6.30 -16.23 5.68
N ASP A 145 6.45 -15.30 6.60
CA ASP A 145 5.72 -15.34 7.87
C ASP A 145 4.25 -14.98 7.63
N LEU A 146 3.39 -16.00 7.72
CA LEU A 146 1.95 -15.89 7.53
C LEU A 146 1.19 -15.89 8.87
N GLN A 147 1.86 -15.57 9.99
CA GLN A 147 1.21 -15.51 11.29
C GLN A 147 -0.05 -14.62 11.23
N GLY A 148 -1.21 -15.21 11.54
CA GLY A 148 -2.49 -14.52 11.61
C GLY A 148 -3.03 -14.01 10.28
N VAL A 149 -2.38 -14.33 9.14
CA VAL A 149 -2.88 -13.98 7.82
C VAL A 149 -4.17 -14.76 7.55
N LYS A 150 -5.19 -14.08 7.03
CA LYS A 150 -6.41 -14.73 6.54
C LYS A 150 -6.29 -15.03 5.06
N LEU A 151 -6.61 -16.25 4.68
CA LEU A 151 -6.64 -16.75 3.31
C LEU A 151 -7.92 -17.56 3.11
N ASP A 152 -8.41 -17.58 1.87
CA ASP A 152 -9.43 -18.50 1.43
C ASP A 152 -8.86 -19.91 1.22
N ASN A 153 -9.74 -20.92 1.27
CA ASN A 153 -9.35 -22.32 1.10
C ASN A 153 -8.58 -22.60 -0.20
N TYR A 154 -8.94 -21.93 -1.30
CA TYR A 154 -8.29 -22.12 -2.60
C TYR A 154 -6.93 -21.41 -2.71
N GLN A 155 -6.63 -20.46 -1.82
CA GLN A 155 -5.33 -19.78 -1.76
C GLN A 155 -4.31 -20.59 -0.93
N ALA A 156 -4.79 -21.45 -0.02
CA ALA A 156 -3.97 -22.25 0.88
C ALA A 156 -3.70 -23.68 0.36
N SER A 157 -4.29 -24.07 -0.78
CA SER A 157 -4.15 -25.38 -1.43
C SER A 157 -3.07 -25.38 -2.50
#